data_AF-A0A3A8NFQ0-F1
#
_entry.id   AF-A0A3A8NFQ0-F1
#
_cell.length_a   1.000
_cell.length_b   1.000
_cell.length_c   1.000
_cell.angle_alpha   90.00
_cell.angle_beta   90.00
_cell.angle_gamma   90.00
#
_symmetry.space_group_name_H-M   'P 1'
#
loop_
_entity.id
_entity.type
_entity.pdbx_description
1 polymer ?
#
loop_
_entity_poly.entity_id
_entity_poly.type
_entity_poly.pdbx_seq_one_letter_code
_entity_poly.pdbx_strand_id
1 'polypeptide(L)'
;MHRILVAALWVLSATHCDTARPSKAGSLEEPKVNADAQTLQRIEQVDPVHAGTIKENLAATTFTRQPLGFYKRFQLVTVEVRLPHRALRFKYADDGKSAVNLTPATPEALYKVNQEEALTLEAAEIPAYLRFFVENTEGGKRRLVERAEDVQWLPATNTDPTLTAQKDAAAAKLHPIQVTDGEEGFKASAVVLVGNQLLACDFVIRKSGKVQLAKQQAVADALPVPFAR
;
A
#
# COMPACT_ATOMS: atom_id res chain seq x y z
N MET A 1 -26.67 -67.57 -71.29
CA MET A 1 -25.95 -66.27 -71.20
C MET A 1 -24.92 -66.38 -70.09
N HIS A 2 -23.67 -66.72 -70.45
CA HIS A 2 -22.42 -65.95 -70.14
C HIS A 2 -22.18 -65.72 -68.63
N ARG A 3 -21.39 -66.55 -67.92
CA ARG A 3 -19.92 -66.45 -67.69
C ARG A 3 -19.42 -65.03 -67.35
N ILE A 4 -18.82 -64.84 -66.17
CA ILE A 4 -17.41 -64.43 -65.96
C ILE A 4 -17.01 -64.56 -64.48
N LEU A 5 -15.74 -64.92 -64.30
CA LEU A 5 -14.93 -65.24 -63.12
C LEU A 5 -14.21 -63.99 -62.56
N VAL A 6 -13.34 -64.20 -61.54
CA VAL A 6 -12.19 -63.37 -61.04
C VAL A 6 -12.48 -62.76 -59.64
N ALA A 7 -11.97 -63.27 -58.50
CA ALA A 7 -10.58 -63.35 -57.97
C ALA A 7 -10.00 -61.93 -57.70
N ALA A 8 -9.19 -61.55 -56.70
CA ALA A 8 -8.61 -62.09 -55.48
C ALA A 8 -7.92 -60.89 -54.74
N LEU A 9 -7.21 -61.18 -53.63
CA LEU A 9 -6.25 -60.36 -52.83
C LEU A 9 -6.84 -59.46 -51.73
N TRP A 10 -6.62 -59.67 -50.42
CA TRP A 10 -5.40 -59.71 -49.57
C TRP A 10 -4.81 -58.33 -49.17
N VAL A 11 -4.81 -58.11 -47.84
CA VAL A 11 -3.78 -57.48 -46.98
C VAL A 11 -3.83 -55.98 -46.63
N LEU A 12 -4.03 -55.78 -45.31
CA LEU A 12 -3.47 -54.81 -44.33
C LEU A 12 -3.03 -53.40 -44.78
N SER A 13 -3.52 -52.38 -44.07
CA SER A 13 -2.64 -51.51 -43.25
C SER A 13 -3.39 -50.56 -42.31
N ALA A 14 -2.64 -50.18 -41.27
CA ALA A 14 -2.99 -49.50 -40.02
C ALA A 14 -3.44 -48.04 -40.14
N THR A 15 -4.19 -47.59 -39.12
CA THR A 15 -4.09 -46.27 -38.46
C THR A 15 -4.66 -46.45 -37.03
N HIS A 16 -3.84 -46.67 -36.00
CA HIS A 16 -3.38 -45.62 -35.07
C HIS A 16 -4.26 -44.36 -35.05
N CYS A 17 -5.14 -44.27 -34.04
CA CYS A 17 -5.48 -43.00 -33.41
C CYS A 17 -5.25 -43.16 -31.91
N ASP A 18 -4.04 -42.73 -31.55
CA ASP A 18 -3.61 -42.35 -30.21
C ASP A 18 -4.38 -41.09 -29.77
N THR A 19 -4.28 -40.78 -28.47
CA THR A 19 -4.68 -39.53 -27.78
C THR A 19 -6.10 -39.44 -27.19
N ALA A 20 -6.18 -39.63 -25.87
CA ALA A 20 -6.68 -38.60 -24.96
C ALA A 20 -6.11 -38.81 -23.55
N ARG A 21 -5.02 -38.08 -23.29
CA ARG A 21 -4.34 -37.90 -22.01
C ARG A 21 -5.33 -37.31 -20.97
N PRO A 22 -5.35 -37.75 -19.70
CA PRO A 22 -6.08 -37.02 -18.68
C PRO A 22 -5.41 -35.66 -18.48
N SER A 23 -6.14 -34.60 -18.76
CA SER A 23 -5.70 -33.23 -18.52
C SER A 23 -5.53 -33.03 -17.01
N LYS A 24 -4.28 -32.91 -16.56
CA LYS A 24 -3.94 -32.22 -15.31
C LYS A 24 -4.29 -30.74 -15.52
N ALA A 25 -5.55 -30.39 -15.32
CA ALA A 25 -5.94 -29.03 -15.02
C ALA A 25 -5.45 -28.75 -13.59
N GLY A 26 -4.21 -28.26 -13.48
CA GLY A 26 -3.74 -27.62 -12.26
C GLY A 26 -4.66 -26.44 -11.98
N SER A 27 -5.31 -26.47 -10.83
CA SER A 27 -6.10 -25.39 -10.27
C SER A 27 -5.27 -24.10 -10.27
N LEU A 28 -5.73 -23.08 -10.99
CA LEU A 28 -5.15 -21.73 -11.01
C LEU A 28 -5.36 -20.94 -9.68
N GLU A 29 -5.59 -21.64 -8.56
CA GLU A 29 -5.78 -21.06 -7.23
C GLU A 29 -4.46 -20.74 -6.49
N GLU A 30 -3.31 -21.19 -7.00
CA GLU A 30 -2.12 -21.41 -6.16
C GLU A 30 -1.16 -20.21 -5.88
N PRO A 31 -1.04 -19.12 -6.68
CA PRO A 31 -0.01 -18.12 -6.37
C PRO A 31 -0.40 -17.12 -5.27
N LYS A 32 -1.67 -16.67 -5.24
CA LYS A 32 -2.13 -15.63 -4.29
C LYS A 32 -2.33 -16.18 -2.88
N VAL A 33 -2.98 -17.35 -2.78
CA VAL A 33 -3.21 -18.04 -1.50
C VAL A 33 -1.88 -18.40 -0.84
N ASN A 34 -0.89 -18.81 -1.63
CA ASN A 34 0.46 -19.12 -1.14
C ASN A 34 1.22 -17.87 -0.65
N ALA A 35 1.16 -16.76 -1.39
CA ALA A 35 1.80 -15.52 -0.96
C ALA A 35 1.22 -14.97 0.36
N ASP A 36 -0.10 -15.03 0.54
CA ASP A 36 -0.78 -14.60 1.76
C ASP A 36 -0.41 -15.50 2.96
N ALA A 37 -0.37 -16.82 2.76
CA ALA A 37 0.07 -17.76 3.81
C ALA A 37 1.53 -17.52 4.24
N GLN A 38 2.45 -17.30 3.29
CA GLN A 38 3.84 -16.99 3.60
C GLN A 38 3.99 -15.65 4.34
N THR A 39 3.21 -14.65 3.95
CA THR A 39 3.19 -13.34 4.63
C THR A 39 2.68 -13.49 6.06
N LEU A 40 1.61 -14.26 6.26
CA LEU A 40 1.07 -14.54 7.58
C LEU A 40 2.07 -15.30 8.47
N GLN A 41 2.86 -16.22 7.92
CA GLN A 41 3.92 -16.90 8.66
C GLN A 41 5.00 -15.93 9.14
N ARG A 42 5.39 -14.94 8.31
CA ARG A 42 6.34 -13.90 8.71
C ARG A 42 5.75 -12.95 9.75
N ILE A 43 4.47 -12.58 9.61
CA ILE A 43 3.75 -11.77 10.60
C ILE A 43 3.72 -12.50 11.95
N GLU A 44 3.44 -13.80 11.99
CA GLU A 44 3.41 -14.58 13.23
C GLU A 44 4.74 -14.56 14.01
N GLN A 45 5.88 -14.43 13.32
CA GLN A 45 7.19 -14.35 13.95
C GLN A 45 7.43 -13.01 14.67
N VAL A 46 6.76 -11.93 14.23
CA VAL A 46 6.99 -10.57 14.75
C VAL A 46 5.80 -9.98 15.49
N ASP A 47 4.62 -10.55 15.28
CA ASP A 47 3.35 -10.16 15.87
C ASP A 47 2.37 -11.35 15.94
N PRO A 48 2.57 -12.27 16.90
CA PRO A 48 1.72 -13.44 17.03
C PRO A 48 0.26 -13.10 17.38
N VAL A 49 0.02 -11.93 18.01
CA VAL A 49 -1.32 -11.50 18.41
C VAL A 49 -2.16 -11.11 17.19
N HIS A 50 -1.62 -10.25 16.33
CA HIS A 50 -2.31 -9.93 15.07
C HIS A 50 -2.39 -11.14 14.14
N ALA A 51 -1.37 -12.00 14.09
CA ALA A 51 -1.42 -13.24 13.32
C ALA A 51 -2.58 -14.14 13.76
N GLY A 52 -2.79 -14.31 15.08
CA GLY A 52 -3.94 -15.05 15.61
C GLY A 52 -5.28 -14.48 15.14
N THR A 53 -5.44 -13.15 15.26
CA THR A 53 -6.65 -12.45 14.81
C THR A 53 -6.92 -12.66 13.31
N ILE A 54 -5.85 -12.60 12.49
CA ILE A 54 -5.93 -12.84 11.05
C ILE A 54 -6.35 -14.30 10.75
N LYS A 55 -5.74 -15.28 11.44
CA LYS A 55 -6.04 -16.71 11.25
C LYS A 55 -7.50 -17.03 11.56
N GLU A 56 -8.04 -16.49 12.65
CA GLU A 56 -9.43 -16.68 13.05
C GLU A 56 -10.43 -16.09 12.05
N ASN A 57 -10.01 -15.09 11.27
CA ASN A 57 -10.85 -14.34 10.36
C ASN A 57 -10.34 -14.40 8.91
N LEU A 58 -9.67 -15.49 8.52
CA LEU A 58 -8.96 -15.57 7.24
C LEU A 58 -9.89 -15.36 6.03
N ALA A 59 -11.10 -15.92 6.07
CA ALA A 59 -12.11 -15.76 5.02
C ALA A 59 -12.59 -14.30 4.85
N ALA A 60 -12.44 -13.47 5.88
CA ALA A 60 -12.80 -12.06 5.90
C ALA A 60 -11.57 -11.14 5.90
N THR A 61 -10.39 -11.68 5.57
CA THR A 61 -9.12 -10.95 5.54
C THR A 61 -8.68 -10.67 4.10
N THR A 62 -8.17 -9.47 3.85
CA THR A 62 -7.55 -9.08 2.58
C THR A 62 -6.13 -8.58 2.81
N PHE A 63 -5.18 -9.09 2.02
CA PHE A 63 -3.82 -8.61 1.96
C PHE A 63 -3.64 -7.71 0.74
N THR A 64 -3.20 -6.49 0.96
CA THR A 64 -2.81 -5.54 -0.09
C THR A 64 -1.32 -5.31 0.01
N ARG A 65 -0.62 -5.49 -1.11
CA ARG A 65 0.82 -5.27 -1.24
C ARG A 65 1.07 -4.06 -2.12
N GLN A 66 1.84 -3.11 -1.62
CA GLN A 66 2.18 -1.89 -2.31
C GLN A 66 3.71 -1.77 -2.40
N PRO A 67 4.30 -1.85 -3.61
CA PRO A 67 5.71 -1.53 -3.78
C PRO A 67 5.95 -0.06 -3.44
N LEU A 68 7.09 0.21 -2.80
CA LEU A 68 7.49 1.56 -2.40
C LEU A 68 8.70 1.93 -3.24
N GLY A 69 8.60 2.93 -4.11
CA GLY A 69 9.65 3.25 -5.10
C GLY A 69 11.03 3.57 -4.50
N PHE A 70 11.06 4.00 -3.24
CA PHE A 70 12.28 4.30 -2.48
C PHE A 70 12.87 3.08 -1.73
N TYR A 71 12.16 1.94 -1.70
CA TYR A 71 12.66 0.67 -1.18
C TYR A 71 12.84 -0.31 -2.33
N LYS A 72 14.00 -0.96 -2.37
CA LYS A 72 14.34 -1.97 -3.37
C LYS A 72 13.78 -3.34 -3.00
N ARG A 73 13.75 -3.68 -1.70
CA ARG A 73 13.34 -5.01 -1.22
C ARG A 73 12.03 -4.99 -0.45
N PHE A 74 11.83 -4.00 0.42
CA PHE A 74 10.63 -3.91 1.23
C PHE A 74 9.42 -3.37 0.44
N GLN A 75 8.26 -3.98 0.68
CA GLN A 75 6.96 -3.46 0.27
C GLN A 75 6.08 -3.22 1.49
N LEU A 76 5.10 -2.32 1.36
CA LEU A 76 4.08 -2.16 2.38
C LEU A 76 3.02 -3.25 2.21
N VAL A 77 2.82 -4.05 3.24
CA VAL A 77 1.71 -4.99 3.36
C VAL A 77 0.67 -4.38 4.29
N THR A 78 -0.53 -4.15 3.75
CA THR A 78 -1.71 -3.81 4.55
C THR A 78 -2.61 -5.02 4.65
N VAL A 79 -2.93 -5.42 5.87
CA VAL A 79 -3.84 -6.52 6.17
C VAL A 79 -5.13 -5.94 6.73
N GLU A 80 -6.23 -6.08 5.99
CA GLU A 80 -7.55 -5.67 6.44
C GLU A 80 -8.35 -6.88 6.89
N VAL A 81 -8.76 -6.88 8.16
CA VAL A 81 -9.59 -7.93 8.75
C VAL A 81 -10.98 -7.37 9.00
N ARG A 82 -12.00 -7.87 8.31
CA ARG A 82 -13.39 -7.45 8.49
C ARG A 82 -14.03 -8.25 9.62
N LEU A 83 -14.26 -7.60 10.76
CA LEU A 83 -15.05 -8.16 11.86
C LEU A 83 -16.50 -7.66 11.79
N PRO A 84 -17.47 -8.34 12.41
CA PRO A 84 -18.89 -7.96 12.34
C PRO A 84 -19.22 -6.51 12.72
N HIS A 85 -18.45 -5.90 13.62
CA HIS A 85 -18.71 -4.55 14.15
C HIS A 85 -17.61 -3.53 13.86
N ARG A 86 -16.48 -3.94 13.29
CA ARG A 86 -15.36 -3.05 12.93
C ARG A 86 -14.42 -3.72 11.93
N ALA A 87 -13.79 -2.92 11.08
CA ALA A 87 -12.62 -3.38 10.35
C ALA A 87 -11.36 -3.11 11.20
N LEU A 88 -10.44 -4.07 11.22
CA LEU A 88 -9.08 -3.86 11.72
C LEU A 88 -8.14 -3.72 10.53
N ARG A 89 -7.15 -2.84 10.67
CA ARG A 89 -6.12 -2.65 9.65
C ARG A 89 -4.75 -2.75 10.31
N PHE A 90 -3.96 -3.71 9.86
CA PHE A 90 -2.58 -3.90 10.27
C PHE A 90 -1.65 -3.56 9.11
N LYS A 91 -0.49 -3.01 9.42
CA LYS A 91 0.53 -2.62 8.44
C LYS A 91 1.87 -3.25 8.81
N TYR A 92 2.57 -3.76 7.80
CA TYR A 92 3.89 -4.37 7.92
C TYR A 92 4.77 -3.92 6.74
N ALA A 93 6.07 -3.78 6.98
CA ALA A 93 7.05 -3.80 5.89
C ALA A 93 7.52 -5.24 5.70
N ASP A 94 7.45 -5.77 4.48
CA ASP A 94 7.81 -7.17 4.17
C ASP A 94 8.81 -7.19 3.00
N ASP A 95 9.95 -7.86 3.16
CA ASP A 95 10.97 -8.06 2.10
C ASP A 95 10.94 -9.47 1.49
N GLY A 96 9.94 -10.28 1.86
CA GLY A 96 9.78 -11.68 1.48
C GLY A 96 10.55 -12.67 2.36
N LYS A 97 11.49 -12.19 3.20
CA LYS A 97 12.25 -13.01 4.14
C LYS A 97 11.86 -12.74 5.59
N SER A 98 11.57 -11.48 5.91
CA SER A 98 11.24 -10.96 7.21
C SER A 98 10.14 -9.91 7.10
N ALA A 99 9.42 -9.69 8.20
CA ALA A 99 8.44 -8.62 8.31
C ALA A 99 8.80 -7.70 9.49
N VAL A 100 8.49 -6.42 9.37
CA VAL A 100 8.57 -5.45 10.47
C VAL A 100 7.17 -4.93 10.75
N ASN A 101 6.73 -5.02 12.00
CA ASN A 101 5.43 -4.51 12.43
C ASN A 101 5.42 -2.98 12.41
N LEU A 102 4.45 -2.42 11.69
CA LEU A 102 4.19 -0.98 11.60
C LEU A 102 2.85 -0.61 12.26
N THR A 103 2.37 -1.39 13.23
CA THR A 103 1.11 -1.16 13.96
C THR A 103 1.29 -1.38 15.48
N PRO A 104 1.38 -0.31 16.30
CA PRO A 104 1.31 1.09 15.93
C PRO A 104 2.55 1.51 15.14
N ALA A 105 2.34 2.39 14.17
CA ALA A 105 3.39 2.86 13.30
C ALA A 105 4.20 3.95 14.02
N THR A 106 5.43 3.62 14.45
CA THR A 106 6.35 4.58 15.09
C THR A 106 7.51 4.93 14.16
N PRO A 107 8.13 6.11 14.32
CA PRO A 107 9.35 6.45 13.58
C PRO A 107 10.45 5.39 13.72
N GLU A 108 10.61 4.79 14.91
CA GLU A 108 11.65 3.80 15.19
C GLU A 108 11.47 2.53 14.36
N ALA A 109 10.23 2.06 14.18
CA ALA A 109 9.94 0.91 13.34
C ALA A 109 10.33 1.18 11.87
N LEU A 110 10.03 2.38 11.36
CA LEU A 110 10.44 2.78 10.01
C LEU A 110 11.95 2.95 9.88
N TYR A 111 12.63 3.47 10.91
CA TYR A 111 14.09 3.60 10.91
C TYR A 111 14.79 2.25 10.93
N LYS A 112 14.21 1.25 11.60
CA LYS A 112 14.68 -0.14 11.51
C LYS A 112 14.59 -0.66 10.07
N VAL A 113 13.45 -0.46 9.41
CA VAL A 113 13.27 -0.84 7.99
C VAL A 113 14.30 -0.12 7.11
N ASN A 114 14.47 1.19 7.27
CA ASN A 114 15.48 1.95 6.52
C ASN A 114 16.90 1.40 6.70
N GLN A 115 17.27 1.03 7.94
CA GLN A 115 18.58 0.49 8.25
C GLN A 115 18.79 -0.87 7.61
N GLU A 116 17.80 -1.77 7.74
CA GLU A 116 17.85 -3.10 7.11
C GLU A 116 17.94 -2.98 5.59
N GLU A 117 17.22 -2.02 5.00
CA GLU A 117 17.25 -1.68 3.57
C GLU A 117 18.54 -1.04 3.09
N ALA A 118 19.38 -0.55 4.00
CA ALA A 118 20.46 0.37 3.68
C ALA A 118 19.96 1.52 2.78
N LEU A 119 18.80 2.08 3.16
CA LEU A 119 18.11 3.13 2.41
C LEU A 119 19.05 4.31 2.15
N THR A 120 19.09 4.74 0.88
CA THR A 120 19.78 5.96 0.46
C THR A 120 18.85 6.70 -0.49
N LEU A 121 18.18 7.73 0.02
CA LEU A 121 17.20 8.51 -0.71
C LEU A 121 17.85 9.47 -1.71
N GLU A 122 17.21 9.60 -2.86
CA GLU A 122 17.43 10.66 -3.85
C GLU A 122 16.35 11.74 -3.77
N ALA A 123 16.64 12.94 -4.28
CA ALA A 123 15.73 14.08 -4.21
C ALA A 123 14.34 13.78 -4.80
N ALA A 124 14.30 13.00 -5.89
CA ALA A 124 13.06 12.62 -6.57
C ALA A 124 12.17 11.68 -5.74
N GLU A 125 12.73 10.98 -4.76
CA GLU A 125 12.02 10.01 -3.92
C GLU A 125 11.41 10.66 -2.68
N ILE A 126 11.90 11.84 -2.30
CA ILE A 126 11.51 12.53 -1.06
C ILE A 126 10.00 12.77 -0.93
N PRO A 127 9.27 13.23 -1.96
CA PRO A 127 7.82 13.43 -1.82
C PRO A 127 7.08 12.14 -1.46
N ALA A 128 7.44 11.03 -2.11
CA ALA A 128 6.82 9.73 -1.85
C ALA A 128 7.21 9.18 -0.47
N TYR A 129 8.49 9.28 -0.12
CA TYR A 129 9.01 8.84 1.17
C TYR A 129 8.40 9.62 2.33
N LEU A 130 8.35 10.94 2.25
CA LEU A 130 7.81 11.79 3.30
C LEU A 130 6.33 11.53 3.53
N ARG A 131 5.54 11.35 2.45
CA ARG A 131 4.13 10.96 2.55
C ARG A 131 3.97 9.63 3.27
N PHE A 132 4.72 8.62 2.85
CA PHE A 132 4.72 7.33 3.51
C PHE A 132 5.08 7.47 5.00
N PHE A 133 6.14 8.21 5.33
CA PHE A 133 6.56 8.41 6.71
C PHE A 133 5.47 9.08 7.56
N VAL A 134 4.90 10.20 7.11
CA VAL A 134 3.89 10.96 7.86
C VAL A 134 2.60 10.16 8.05
N GLU A 135 2.11 9.48 7.02
CA GLU A 135 0.86 8.71 7.07
C GLU A 135 1.00 7.36 7.80
N ASN A 136 2.24 6.91 7.99
CA ASN A 136 2.58 5.69 8.73
C ASN A 136 3.40 6.01 9.99
N THR A 137 3.22 7.20 10.55
CA THR A 137 3.67 7.51 11.91
C THR A 137 2.53 8.18 12.68
N GLU A 138 2.68 8.31 14.00
CA GLU A 138 1.69 8.96 14.88
C GLU A 138 0.27 8.38 14.77
N GLY A 139 0.17 7.09 14.50
CA GLY A 139 -1.12 6.39 14.38
C GLY A 139 -1.95 6.78 13.16
N GLY A 140 -1.34 7.38 12.12
CA GLY A 140 -2.02 7.71 10.86
C GLY A 140 -3.03 8.85 10.97
N LYS A 141 -2.92 9.68 12.01
CA LYS A 141 -3.78 10.86 12.23
C LYS A 141 -3.40 12.05 11.35
N ARG A 142 -2.23 11.98 10.70
CA ARG A 142 -1.69 13.03 9.85
C ARG A 142 -1.73 12.58 8.40
N ARG A 143 -2.07 13.51 7.50
CA ARG A 143 -2.07 13.27 6.06
C ARG A 143 -1.37 14.41 5.33
N LEU A 144 -0.50 14.09 4.39
CA LEU A 144 0.03 15.12 3.49
C LEU A 144 -1.02 15.45 2.42
N VAL A 145 -1.29 16.73 2.24
CA VAL A 145 -2.27 17.23 1.28
C VAL A 145 -1.60 18.28 0.40
N GLU A 146 -1.64 18.06 -0.90
CA GLU A 146 -0.99 18.94 -1.89
C GLU A 146 -2.02 19.72 -2.71
N ARG A 147 -3.25 19.19 -2.81
CA ARG A 147 -4.34 19.71 -3.61
C ARG A 147 -5.68 19.63 -2.87
N ALA A 148 -6.65 20.41 -3.33
CA ALA A 148 -7.96 20.46 -2.70
C ALA A 148 -8.65 19.10 -2.67
N GLU A 149 -8.41 18.25 -3.67
CA GLU A 149 -9.01 16.92 -3.80
C GLU A 149 -8.44 15.91 -2.78
N ASP A 150 -7.28 16.20 -2.20
CA ASP A 150 -6.68 15.34 -1.16
C ASP A 150 -7.42 15.47 0.19
N VAL A 151 -8.20 16.54 0.35
CA VAL A 151 -9.00 16.84 1.54
C VAL A 151 -10.44 16.38 1.33
N GLN A 152 -10.95 15.61 2.29
CA GLN A 152 -12.35 15.18 2.30
C GLN A 152 -13.24 16.30 2.84
N TRP A 153 -13.66 17.21 1.97
CA TRP A 153 -14.57 18.29 2.32
C TRP A 153 -16.00 17.80 2.62
N LEU A 154 -16.70 18.49 3.52
CA LEU A 154 -18.13 18.26 3.76
C LEU A 154 -18.94 18.63 2.50
N PRO A 155 -19.99 17.86 2.13
CA PRO A 155 -20.83 18.20 0.98
C PRO A 155 -21.43 19.62 1.01
N ALA A 156 -21.66 20.15 2.21
CA ALA A 156 -22.18 21.50 2.42
C ALA A 156 -21.28 22.62 1.86
N THR A 157 -19.98 22.36 1.64
CA THR A 157 -19.06 23.33 1.01
C THR A 157 -19.40 23.63 -0.46
N ASN A 158 -20.35 22.91 -1.06
CA ASN A 158 -20.80 23.15 -2.43
C ASN A 158 -22.10 23.98 -2.49
N THR A 159 -22.75 24.20 -1.35
CA THR A 159 -24.07 24.85 -1.26
C THR A 159 -24.09 26.05 -0.34
N ASP A 160 -23.28 26.05 0.73
CA ASP A 160 -23.16 27.16 1.67
C ASP A 160 -22.01 28.09 1.26
N PRO A 161 -22.27 29.36 0.88
CA PRO A 161 -21.24 30.29 0.44
C PRO A 161 -20.12 30.54 1.46
N THR A 162 -20.43 30.49 2.75
CA THR A 162 -19.44 30.69 3.82
C THR A 162 -18.47 29.51 3.87
N LEU A 163 -18.99 28.29 3.79
CA LEU A 163 -18.18 27.08 3.79
C LEU A 163 -17.39 26.93 2.47
N THR A 164 -17.95 27.37 1.34
CA THR A 164 -17.23 27.47 0.07
C THR A 164 -16.02 28.41 0.20
N ALA A 165 -16.21 29.61 0.73
CA ALA A 165 -15.12 30.57 0.92
C ALA A 165 -14.03 30.03 1.86
N GLN A 166 -14.41 29.31 2.93
CA GLN A 166 -13.45 28.64 3.81
C GLN A 166 -12.65 27.55 3.09
N LYS A 167 -13.32 26.70 2.30
CA LYS A 167 -12.67 25.68 1.47
C LYS A 167 -11.69 26.33 0.50
N ASP A 168 -12.10 27.38 -0.21
CA ASP A 168 -11.26 28.05 -1.21
C ASP A 168 -10.04 28.72 -0.57
N ALA A 169 -10.22 29.37 0.59
CA ALA A 169 -9.12 29.97 1.34
C ALA A 169 -8.10 28.92 1.83
N ALA A 170 -8.58 27.76 2.30
CA ALA A 170 -7.72 26.66 2.71
C ALA A 170 -7.02 26.00 1.52
N ALA A 171 -7.74 25.78 0.41
CA ALA A 171 -7.19 25.22 -0.82
C ALA A 171 -6.06 26.09 -1.40
N ALA A 172 -6.16 27.41 -1.29
CA ALA A 172 -5.11 28.35 -1.71
C ALA A 172 -3.80 28.24 -0.89
N LYS A 173 -3.80 27.53 0.25
CA LYS A 173 -2.59 27.24 1.04
C LYS A 173 -1.90 25.95 0.62
N LEU A 174 -2.58 25.09 -0.12
CA LEU A 174 -2.06 23.79 -0.53
C LEU A 174 -1.04 23.96 -1.66
N HIS A 175 0.01 23.16 -1.61
CA HIS A 175 1.03 23.11 -2.64
C HIS A 175 1.69 21.73 -2.69
N PRO A 176 2.29 21.35 -3.83
CA PRO A 176 3.14 20.16 -3.89
C PRO A 176 4.28 20.21 -2.87
N ILE A 177 4.75 19.06 -2.43
CA ILE A 177 5.93 18.96 -1.55
C ILE A 177 7.11 19.62 -2.26
N GLN A 178 7.66 20.67 -1.67
CA GLN A 178 8.82 21.37 -2.20
C GLN A 178 10.07 20.80 -1.57
N VAL A 179 11.00 20.32 -2.39
CA VAL A 179 12.23 19.67 -1.93
C VAL A 179 13.43 20.51 -2.37
N THR A 180 14.35 20.75 -1.43
CA THR A 180 15.64 21.39 -1.69
C THR A 180 16.76 20.59 -1.05
N ASP A 181 17.98 20.75 -1.54
CA ASP A 181 19.14 20.15 -0.89
C ASP A 181 19.37 20.71 0.52
N GLY A 182 19.84 19.85 1.41
CA GLY A 182 20.33 20.18 2.74
C GLY A 182 21.74 19.59 2.94
N GLU A 183 22.36 19.92 4.07
CA GLU A 183 23.76 19.52 4.34
C GLU A 183 23.96 18.00 4.39
N GLU A 184 23.06 17.26 5.07
CA GLU A 184 23.13 15.81 5.25
C GLU A 184 22.03 15.04 4.48
N GLY A 185 21.37 15.71 3.53
CA GLY A 185 20.20 15.17 2.83
C GLY A 185 19.38 16.28 2.21
N PHE A 186 18.12 16.39 2.64
CA PHE A 186 17.12 17.23 2.00
C PHE A 186 16.35 18.04 3.03
N LYS A 187 15.82 19.17 2.58
CA LYS A 187 14.77 19.92 3.26
C LYS A 187 13.50 19.80 2.44
N ALA A 188 12.38 19.59 3.12
CA ALA A 188 11.08 19.50 2.47
C ALA A 188 10.06 20.40 3.16
N SER A 189 9.32 21.19 2.38
CA SER A 189 8.18 21.97 2.88
C SER A 189 6.89 21.34 2.37
N ALA A 190 5.95 21.09 3.27
CA ALA A 190 4.70 20.41 2.95
C ALA A 190 3.55 20.86 3.85
N VAL A 191 2.32 20.64 3.38
CA VAL A 191 1.10 20.89 4.17
C VAL A 191 0.56 19.57 4.71
N VAL A 192 0.35 19.52 6.02
CA VAL A 192 -0.17 18.36 6.76
C VAL A 192 -1.57 18.67 7.28
N LEU A 193 -2.55 17.85 6.91
CA LEU A 193 -3.87 17.83 7.52
C LEU A 193 -3.82 17.03 8.83
N VAL A 194 -4.27 17.63 9.93
CA VAL A 194 -4.41 16.99 11.24
C VAL A 194 -5.76 17.35 11.81
N GLY A 195 -6.65 16.36 11.95
CA GLY A 195 -8.04 16.62 12.32
C GLY A 195 -8.71 17.57 11.31
N ASN A 196 -9.06 18.76 11.78
CA ASN A 196 -9.65 19.83 10.97
C ASN A 196 -8.72 21.05 10.81
N GLN A 197 -7.40 20.86 10.85
CA GLN A 197 -6.40 21.92 10.70
C GLN A 197 -5.41 21.59 9.58
N LEU A 198 -5.00 22.62 8.84
CA LEU A 198 -3.85 22.55 7.94
C LEU A 198 -2.62 23.15 8.63
N LEU A 199 -1.53 22.39 8.62
CA LEU A 199 -0.25 22.79 9.18
C LEU A 199 0.79 22.88 8.06
N ALA A 200 1.42 24.04 7.90
CA ALA A 200 2.63 24.15 7.10
C ALA A 200 3.82 23.64 7.92
N CYS A 201 4.51 22.65 7.39
CA CYS A 201 5.58 21.93 8.07
C CYS A 201 6.85 21.93 7.23
N ASP A 202 7.97 22.25 7.87
CA ASP A 202 9.29 22.10 7.29
C ASP A 202 9.99 20.90 7.93
N PHE A 203 10.48 20.00 7.09
CA PHE A 203 11.15 18.77 7.46
C PHE A 203 12.61 18.79 7.03
N VAL A 204 13.48 18.22 7.87
CA VAL A 204 14.84 17.84 7.51
C VAL A 204 14.89 16.33 7.37
N ILE A 205 15.33 15.84 6.22
CA ILE A 205 15.30 14.43 5.85
C ILE A 205 16.72 14.01 5.47
N ARG A 206 17.33 13.12 6.25
CA ARG A 206 18.65 12.57 5.91
C ARG A 206 18.53 11.58 4.76
N LYS A 207 19.61 11.35 4.01
CA LYS A 207 19.65 10.30 2.97
C LYS A 207 19.29 8.91 3.50
N SER A 208 19.55 8.63 4.77
CA SER A 208 19.14 7.40 5.45
C SER A 208 17.64 7.30 5.77
N GLY A 209 16.84 8.30 5.39
CA GLY A 209 15.41 8.39 5.69
C GLY A 209 15.07 8.83 7.12
N LYS A 210 16.04 9.30 7.90
CA LYS A 210 15.73 9.92 9.19
C LYS A 210 14.99 11.24 8.96
N VAL A 211 13.80 11.39 9.53
CA VAL A 211 12.95 12.59 9.39
C VAL A 211 12.92 13.37 10.70
N GLN A 212 13.10 14.68 10.60
CA GLN A 212 12.96 15.60 11.71
C GLN A 212 12.04 16.75 11.30
N LEU A 213 11.03 17.03 12.12
CA LEU A 213 10.21 18.22 12.00
C LEU A 213 11.00 19.43 12.52
N ALA A 214 11.33 20.37 11.64
CA ALA A 214 12.10 21.57 11.98
C ALA A 214 11.20 22.74 12.36
N LYS A 215 10.07 22.90 11.66
CA LYS A 215 9.10 23.96 11.91
C LYS A 215 7.69 23.46 11.62
N GLN A 216 6.72 23.97 12.37
CA GLN A 216 5.30 23.74 12.14
C GLN A 216 4.51 25.00 12.46
N GLN A 217 3.55 25.35 11.61
CA GLN A 217 2.65 26.50 11.79
C GLN A 217 1.25 26.18 11.26
N ALA A 218 0.20 26.50 12.03
CA ALA A 218 -1.17 26.43 11.52
C ALA A 218 -1.39 27.49 10.44
N VAL A 219 -1.92 27.07 9.29
CA VAL A 219 -2.21 27.94 8.14
C VAL A 219 -3.70 27.99 7.80
N ALA A 220 -4.49 27.05 8.31
CA ALA A 220 -5.94 27.08 8.33
C ALA A 220 -6.47 26.22 9.49
N ASP A 221 -7.56 26.67 10.12
CA ASP A 221 -8.19 26.00 11.26
C ASP A 221 -9.69 25.84 11.01
N ALA A 222 -10.34 24.97 11.79
CA ALA A 222 -11.78 24.73 11.74
C ALA A 222 -12.29 24.39 10.33
N LEU A 223 -11.52 23.59 9.59
CA LEU A 223 -11.87 23.20 8.23
C LEU A 223 -13.21 22.46 8.19
N PRO A 224 -14.06 22.70 7.16
CA PRO A 224 -15.30 21.97 6.95
C PRO A 224 -15.03 20.56 6.43
N VAL A 225 -14.47 19.70 7.28
CA VAL A 225 -14.19 18.28 7.02
C VAL A 225 -14.96 17.40 8.02
N PRO A 226 -15.27 16.14 7.69
CA PRO A 226 -15.83 15.20 8.65
C PRO A 226 -14.92 15.08 9.89
N PHE A 227 -15.52 15.09 11.08
CA PHE A 227 -14.78 14.76 12.28
C PHE A 227 -14.26 13.33 12.18
N ALA A 228 -12.94 13.16 12.24
CA ALA A 228 -12.33 11.87 12.49
C ALA A 228 -12.75 11.42 13.90
N ARG A 229 -13.61 10.40 13.98
CA ARG A 229 -13.94 9.71 15.23
C ARG A 229 -12.80 8.80 15.64
#